data_AF-A0A1Q3AKW1-F1
#
_entry.id   AF-A0A1Q3AKW1-F1
#
_cell.length_a   1.000
_cell.length_b   1.000
_cell.length_c   1.000
_cell.angle_alpha   90.00
_cell.angle_beta   90.00
_cell.angle_gamma   90.00
#
_symmetry.space_group_name_H-M   'P 1'
#
loop_
_entity.id
_entity.type
_entity.pdbx_description
1 polymer ?
#
loop_
_entity_poly.entity_id
_entity_poly.type
_entity_poly.pdbx_seq_one_letter_code
_entity_poly.pdbx_strand_id
1 'polypeptide(L)'
;MLGTLRAYITTRANKDRMSLFRYLVPLTTILLICCSKQHSAILYASSFSLIAYLAANWMIPKVGNAFIKIGLFGKDMSKPGKPVIPESVGAISAGVYILVMLLCIPFMFYKYMVTATSGGGYRDISIVEGSEQPTNFFPHAKLSEYLSSVLCLESTILLGVADDLFDLRWRHKFFLPAIGAIPLLIVYYVDFGATHVLVPGFLQNFVQIPLIDLGGLYYVYMGAMTIFCPNAINILAGVNGLEVGQSIVLSLLALTNDGIYLTLGHPNTWENHRFSAMLILPFLWVSMALYNWNRWPAKVFVGDTYCYFAGMVFAVVGILGHFSKTMLLLFLPQIINFLYSVPQLFHIVPCPRHRLPHFNEKDGLLYPSRANLQETPAKGFFIPILKLLNFFKLIDLEYDNKGQLINCTNMTLINLTLVWFGPRREDKLCRLILRIQFGVGILALIARHALGKLLFGHDNLWTID
;
A
#
# COMPACT_ATOMS: atom_id res chain seq x y z
N MET A 1 15.33 13.34 -41.14
CA MET A 1 14.70 12.20 -41.86
C MET A 1 15.00 10.84 -41.22
N LEU A 2 16.26 10.54 -40.87
CA LEU A 2 16.61 9.28 -40.16
C LEU A 2 16.04 9.16 -38.74
N GLY A 3 15.93 10.27 -37.99
CA GLY A 3 15.34 10.27 -36.64
C GLY A 3 13.82 10.01 -36.63
N THR A 4 13.10 10.51 -37.64
CA THR A 4 11.65 10.28 -37.81
C THR A 4 11.34 8.86 -38.29
N LEU A 5 12.18 8.28 -39.15
CA LEU A 5 12.04 6.88 -39.57
C LEU A 5 12.32 5.91 -38.42
N ARG A 6 13.35 6.18 -37.60
CA ARG A 6 13.67 5.37 -36.41
C ARG A 6 12.55 5.48 -35.36
N ALA A 7 12.03 6.68 -35.10
CA ALA A 7 10.87 6.87 -34.24
C ALA A 7 9.65 6.08 -34.76
N TYR A 8 9.33 6.20 -36.06
CA TYR A 8 8.21 5.52 -36.70
C TYR A 8 8.31 3.99 -36.62
N ILE A 9 9.46 3.41 -36.95
CA ILE A 9 9.73 1.96 -36.86
C ILE A 9 9.63 1.49 -35.40
N THR A 10 10.13 2.26 -34.44
CA THR A 10 10.04 1.92 -33.01
C THR A 10 8.60 1.99 -32.50
N THR A 11 7.81 2.98 -32.92
CA THR A 11 6.38 3.05 -32.62
C THR A 11 5.60 1.91 -33.25
N ARG A 12 5.89 1.52 -34.50
CA ARG A 12 5.19 0.44 -35.19
C ARG A 12 5.51 -0.92 -34.58
N ALA A 13 6.78 -1.19 -34.29
CA ALA A 13 7.22 -2.39 -33.56
C ALA A 13 6.64 -2.48 -32.14
N ASN A 14 6.51 -1.35 -31.43
CA ASN A 14 5.82 -1.32 -30.13
C ASN A 14 4.31 -1.53 -30.26
N LYS A 15 3.68 -1.01 -31.33
CA LYS A 15 2.25 -1.17 -31.60
C LYS A 15 1.91 -2.63 -31.94
N ASP A 16 2.77 -3.29 -32.71
CA ASP A 16 2.61 -4.70 -33.10
C ASP A 16 2.97 -5.66 -31.96
N ARG A 17 3.97 -5.35 -31.12
CA ARG A 17 4.19 -6.11 -29.87
C ARG A 17 3.03 -5.96 -28.90
N MET A 18 2.47 -4.75 -28.75
CA MET A 18 1.29 -4.52 -27.92
C MET A 18 0.03 -5.18 -28.49
N SER A 19 -0.13 -5.29 -29.81
CA SER A 19 -1.28 -5.97 -30.39
C SER A 19 -1.23 -7.47 -30.12
N LEU A 20 -0.07 -8.11 -30.29
CA LEU A 20 0.12 -9.53 -29.95
C LEU A 20 -0.12 -9.77 -28.46
N PHE A 21 0.47 -8.95 -27.59
CA PHE A 21 0.32 -9.07 -26.12
C PHE A 21 -1.13 -8.90 -25.64
N ARG A 22 -1.93 -8.08 -26.34
CA ARG A 22 -3.35 -7.84 -26.01
C ARG A 22 -4.26 -9.04 -26.26
N TYR A 23 -3.91 -9.91 -27.19
CA TYR A 23 -4.72 -11.10 -27.52
C TYR A 23 -4.10 -12.37 -26.95
N LEU A 24 -2.77 -12.50 -27.05
CA LEU A 24 -2.06 -13.70 -26.62
C LEU A 24 -2.17 -13.90 -25.11
N VAL A 25 -2.09 -12.84 -24.32
CA VAL A 25 -2.09 -12.95 -22.87
C VAL A 25 -3.46 -13.34 -22.32
N PRO A 26 -4.57 -12.64 -22.63
CA PRO A 26 -5.89 -13.11 -22.21
C PRO A 26 -6.19 -14.52 -22.70
N LEU A 27 -5.77 -14.88 -23.91
CA LEU A 27 -5.93 -16.22 -24.45
C LEU A 27 -5.14 -17.26 -23.64
N THR A 28 -3.86 -16.99 -23.32
CA THR A 28 -3.04 -17.87 -22.47
C THR A 28 -3.55 -17.92 -21.04
N THR A 29 -4.10 -16.83 -20.51
CA THR A 29 -4.69 -16.77 -19.18
C THR A 29 -5.98 -17.59 -19.13
N ILE A 30 -6.85 -17.45 -20.13
CA ILE A 30 -8.05 -18.28 -20.28
C ILE A 30 -7.66 -19.75 -20.44
N LEU A 31 -6.62 -20.05 -21.23
CA LEU A 31 -6.08 -21.40 -21.35
C LEU A 31 -5.55 -21.95 -20.03
N LEU A 32 -4.80 -21.17 -19.24
CA LEU A 32 -4.32 -21.58 -17.92
C LEU A 32 -5.46 -21.80 -16.93
N ILE A 33 -6.49 -20.96 -16.99
CA ILE A 33 -7.72 -21.09 -16.19
C ILE A 33 -8.47 -22.38 -16.58
N CYS A 34 -8.62 -22.64 -17.88
CA CYS A 34 -9.33 -23.81 -18.41
C CYS A 34 -8.54 -25.13 -18.28
N CYS A 35 -7.20 -25.09 -18.35
CA CYS A 35 -6.33 -26.27 -18.28
C CYS A 35 -5.82 -26.58 -16.87
N SER A 36 -6.07 -25.70 -15.88
CA SER A 36 -5.71 -25.90 -14.48
C SER A 36 -6.51 -27.07 -13.87
N LYS A 37 -5.93 -28.28 -13.94
CA LYS A 37 -6.42 -29.46 -13.19
C LYS A 37 -6.18 -29.37 -11.68
N GLN A 38 -5.34 -28.43 -11.21
CA GLN A 38 -4.88 -28.35 -9.81
C GLN A 38 -5.62 -27.34 -8.92
N HIS A 39 -6.63 -26.61 -9.43
CA HIS A 39 -7.46 -25.67 -8.65
C HIS A 39 -6.69 -24.79 -7.64
N SER A 40 -5.55 -24.24 -8.03
CA SER A 40 -4.74 -23.41 -7.13
C SER A 40 -5.23 -21.95 -7.15
N ALA A 41 -5.67 -21.44 -5.99
CA ALA A 41 -6.12 -20.05 -5.85
C ALA A 41 -5.04 -19.03 -6.20
N ILE A 42 -3.76 -19.33 -5.93
CA ILE A 42 -2.62 -18.48 -6.29
C ILE A 42 -2.44 -18.43 -7.80
N LEU A 43 -2.64 -19.55 -8.50
CA LEU A 43 -2.54 -19.60 -9.97
C LEU A 43 -3.65 -18.74 -10.60
N TYR A 44 -4.87 -18.83 -10.09
CA TYR A 44 -5.98 -17.99 -10.53
C TYR A 44 -5.68 -16.51 -10.24
N ALA A 45 -5.26 -16.16 -9.02
CA ALA A 45 -4.87 -14.80 -8.68
C ALA A 45 -3.77 -14.26 -9.62
N SER A 46 -2.71 -15.03 -9.87
CA SER A 46 -1.62 -14.66 -10.80
C SER A 46 -2.12 -14.43 -12.23
N SER A 47 -3.00 -15.30 -12.70
CA SER A 47 -3.63 -15.25 -14.02
C SER A 47 -4.45 -13.97 -14.19
N PHE A 48 -5.33 -13.71 -13.25
CA PHE A 48 -6.16 -12.51 -13.21
C PHE A 48 -5.35 -11.23 -13.00
N SER A 49 -4.25 -11.29 -12.26
CA SER A 49 -3.34 -10.16 -12.06
C SER A 49 -2.73 -9.68 -13.39
N LEU A 50 -2.37 -10.61 -14.27
CA LEU A 50 -1.84 -10.27 -15.59
C LEU A 50 -2.91 -9.61 -16.48
N ILE A 51 -4.16 -10.08 -16.41
CA ILE A 51 -5.31 -9.40 -17.06
C ILE A 51 -5.46 -7.98 -16.50
N ALA A 52 -5.38 -7.82 -15.18
CA ALA A 52 -5.48 -6.54 -14.49
C ALA A 52 -4.44 -5.54 -14.99
N TYR A 53 -3.18 -5.97 -15.09
CA TYR A 53 -2.09 -5.14 -15.63
C TYR A 53 -2.38 -4.67 -17.06
N LEU A 54 -2.82 -5.56 -17.94
CA LEU A 54 -3.11 -5.22 -19.33
C LEU A 54 -4.31 -4.27 -19.45
N ALA A 55 -5.38 -4.53 -18.70
CA ALA A 55 -6.56 -3.69 -18.66
C ALA A 55 -6.20 -2.28 -18.18
N ALA A 56 -5.55 -2.15 -17.02
CA ALA A 56 -5.14 -0.86 -16.46
C ALA A 56 -4.21 -0.10 -17.41
N ASN A 57 -3.17 -0.76 -17.94
CA ASN A 57 -2.20 -0.14 -18.86
C ASN A 57 -2.84 0.31 -20.18
N TRP A 58 -3.94 -0.33 -20.62
CA TRP A 58 -4.71 0.07 -21.80
C TRP A 58 -5.68 1.21 -21.53
N MET A 59 -6.31 1.25 -20.35
CA MET A 59 -7.30 2.26 -19.97
C MET A 59 -6.67 3.62 -19.62
N ILE A 60 -5.58 3.62 -18.84
CA ILE A 60 -4.91 4.83 -18.33
C ILE A 60 -4.66 5.90 -19.42
N PRO A 61 -4.04 5.62 -20.57
CA PRO A 61 -3.78 6.66 -21.57
C PRO A 61 -5.04 7.20 -22.24
N LYS A 62 -6.18 6.48 -22.18
CA LYS A 62 -7.41 6.88 -22.86
C LYS A 62 -8.25 7.87 -22.05
N VAL A 63 -8.08 7.86 -20.72
CA VAL A 63 -8.91 8.66 -19.82
C VAL A 63 -8.27 10.00 -19.44
N GLY A 64 -6.96 10.18 -19.66
CA GLY A 64 -6.24 11.40 -19.24
C GLY A 64 -6.89 12.71 -19.72
N ASN A 65 -7.25 12.80 -21.00
CA ASN A 65 -7.92 14.00 -21.53
C ASN A 65 -9.31 14.23 -20.93
N ALA A 66 -10.04 13.16 -20.60
CA ALA A 66 -11.35 13.27 -19.99
C ALA A 66 -11.24 13.80 -18.55
N PHE A 67 -10.23 13.37 -17.80
CA PHE A 67 -9.95 13.83 -16.44
C PHE A 67 -9.57 15.32 -16.42
N ILE A 68 -8.69 15.74 -17.34
CA ILE A 68 -8.36 17.16 -17.50
C ILE A 68 -9.61 17.99 -17.82
N LYS A 69 -10.49 17.49 -18.70
CA LYS A 69 -11.73 18.20 -19.11
C LYS A 69 -12.68 18.47 -17.95
N ILE A 70 -12.74 17.57 -16.96
CA ILE A 70 -13.59 17.74 -15.76
C ILE A 70 -12.87 18.45 -14.61
N GLY A 71 -11.64 18.93 -14.82
CA GLY A 71 -10.87 19.67 -13.81
C GLY A 71 -9.95 18.81 -12.94
N LEU A 72 -9.83 17.50 -13.18
CA LEU A 72 -8.92 16.61 -12.47
C LEU A 72 -7.52 16.66 -13.11
N PHE A 73 -6.75 17.67 -12.74
CA PHE A 73 -5.37 17.84 -13.19
C PHE A 73 -4.50 18.56 -12.16
N GLY A 74 -3.21 18.23 -12.17
CA GLY A 74 -2.18 18.88 -11.36
C GLY A 74 -1.08 19.47 -12.23
N LYS A 75 -0.35 20.45 -11.71
CA LYS A 75 0.88 20.97 -12.34
C LYS A 75 2.09 20.22 -11.77
N ASP A 76 2.97 19.71 -12.63
CA ASP A 76 4.23 19.13 -12.18
C ASP A 76 5.20 20.24 -11.72
N MET A 77 5.24 20.46 -10.40
CA MET A 77 6.06 21.49 -9.78
C MET A 77 7.57 21.22 -9.90
N SER A 78 7.96 19.99 -10.27
CA SER A 78 9.34 19.54 -10.39
C SER A 78 9.86 19.56 -11.84
N LYS A 79 9.24 20.37 -12.71
CA LYS A 79 9.59 20.51 -14.13
C LYS A 79 9.60 21.96 -14.61
N PRO A 80 10.48 22.30 -15.57
CA PRO A 80 10.41 23.57 -16.29
C PRO A 80 9.03 23.73 -16.95
N GLY A 81 8.46 24.92 -16.84
CA GLY A 81 7.15 25.24 -17.44
C GLY A 81 5.94 24.60 -16.76
N LYS A 82 6.13 23.81 -15.69
CA LYS A 82 5.07 23.25 -14.83
C LYS A 82 3.91 22.64 -15.64
N PRO A 83 4.17 21.60 -16.45
CA PRO A 83 3.18 21.02 -17.34
C PRO A 83 1.96 20.50 -16.57
N VAL A 84 0.80 20.62 -17.19
CA VAL A 84 -0.47 20.10 -16.65
C VAL A 84 -0.57 18.61 -16.96
N ILE A 85 -0.84 17.82 -15.92
CA ILE A 85 -0.90 16.36 -15.96
C ILE A 85 -2.25 15.91 -15.39
N PRO A 86 -2.94 14.92 -16.00
CA PRO A 86 -4.18 14.38 -15.43
C PRO A 86 -3.93 13.80 -14.03
N GLU A 87 -4.82 14.12 -13.11
CA GLU A 87 -4.77 13.69 -11.70
C GLU A 87 -5.81 12.59 -11.40
N SER A 88 -5.76 11.97 -10.22
CA SER A 88 -6.72 10.93 -9.80
C SER A 88 -6.79 9.69 -10.70
N VAL A 89 -5.78 9.47 -11.55
CA VAL A 89 -5.72 8.32 -12.47
C VAL A 89 -5.58 7.00 -11.71
N GLY A 90 -5.21 7.06 -10.43
CA GLY A 90 -5.27 5.95 -9.48
C GLY A 90 -6.64 5.25 -9.45
N ALA A 91 -7.73 5.99 -9.64
CA ALA A 91 -9.09 5.46 -9.69
C ALA A 91 -9.28 4.36 -10.75
N ILE A 92 -8.57 4.46 -11.88
CA ILE A 92 -8.62 3.45 -12.95
C ILE A 92 -7.97 2.14 -12.50
N SER A 93 -6.82 2.23 -11.82
CA SER A 93 -6.11 1.04 -11.32
C SER A 93 -6.90 0.38 -10.19
N ALA A 94 -7.47 1.18 -9.29
CA ALA A 94 -8.35 0.72 -8.23
C ALA A 94 -9.63 0.05 -8.76
N GLY A 95 -10.29 0.66 -9.76
CA GLY A 95 -11.48 0.09 -10.39
C GLY A 95 -11.20 -1.22 -11.12
N VAL A 96 -10.09 -1.31 -11.87
CA VAL A 96 -9.65 -2.56 -12.51
C VAL A 96 -9.35 -3.64 -11.47
N TYR A 97 -8.71 -3.27 -10.36
CA TYR A 97 -8.46 -4.19 -9.26
C TYR A 97 -9.77 -4.75 -8.68
N ILE A 98 -10.74 -3.91 -8.33
CA ILE A 98 -12.03 -4.36 -7.79
C ILE A 98 -12.75 -5.27 -8.78
N LEU A 99 -12.80 -4.90 -10.06
CA LEU A 99 -13.41 -5.74 -11.08
C LEU A 99 -12.76 -7.13 -11.14
N VAL A 100 -11.43 -7.18 -11.11
CA VAL A 100 -10.69 -8.44 -11.10
C VAL A 100 -10.97 -9.25 -9.84
N MET A 101 -11.00 -8.61 -8.67
CA MET A 101 -11.33 -9.26 -7.41
C MET A 101 -12.73 -9.87 -7.43
N LEU A 102 -13.72 -9.21 -8.03
CA LEU A 102 -15.07 -9.75 -8.20
C LEU A 102 -15.09 -10.94 -9.18
N LEU A 103 -14.39 -10.82 -10.31
CA LEU A 103 -14.31 -11.90 -11.31
C LEU A 103 -13.55 -13.13 -10.81
N CYS A 104 -12.62 -12.98 -9.86
CA CYS A 104 -11.90 -14.07 -9.24
C CYS A 104 -12.79 -14.98 -8.37
N ILE A 105 -13.88 -14.47 -7.78
CA ILE A 105 -14.73 -15.19 -6.82
C ILE A 105 -15.11 -16.60 -7.27
N PRO A 106 -15.75 -16.81 -8.43
CA PRO A 106 -16.16 -18.15 -8.85
C PRO A 106 -14.97 -19.10 -9.05
N PHE A 107 -13.78 -18.60 -9.39
CA PHE A 107 -12.61 -19.45 -9.61
C PHE A 107 -11.96 -19.89 -8.31
N MET A 108 -11.89 -19.00 -7.32
CA MET A 108 -11.34 -19.32 -6.00
C MET A 108 -12.19 -20.36 -5.27
N PHE A 109 -13.52 -20.30 -5.44
CA PHE A 109 -14.46 -21.20 -4.80
C PHE A 109 -14.93 -22.35 -5.71
N TYR A 110 -14.38 -22.48 -6.93
CA TYR A 110 -14.83 -23.45 -7.94
C TYR A 110 -14.87 -24.88 -7.41
N LYS A 111 -13.80 -25.32 -6.74
CA LYS A 111 -13.72 -26.65 -6.13
C LYS A 111 -14.93 -26.93 -5.24
N TYR A 112 -15.30 -25.98 -4.39
CA TYR A 112 -16.41 -26.11 -3.46
C TYR A 112 -17.77 -26.04 -4.16
N MET A 113 -17.92 -25.21 -5.20
CA MET A 113 -19.17 -25.14 -5.96
C MET A 113 -19.46 -26.43 -6.72
N VAL A 114 -18.44 -27.06 -7.31
CA VAL A 114 -18.60 -28.30 -8.09
C VAL A 114 -18.74 -29.53 -7.19
N THR A 115 -18.12 -29.55 -6.01
CA THR A 115 -18.27 -30.68 -5.08
C THR A 115 -19.53 -30.62 -4.22
N ALA A 116 -20.10 -29.43 -3.98
CA ALA A 116 -21.23 -29.22 -3.07
C ALA A 116 -22.60 -29.08 -3.77
N THR A 117 -22.69 -29.28 -5.10
CA THR A 117 -23.95 -29.17 -5.85
C THR A 117 -24.46 -30.51 -6.36
N SER A 118 -24.74 -31.44 -5.44
CA SER A 118 -25.92 -32.30 -5.57
C SER A 118 -27.11 -31.48 -5.07
N GLY A 119 -27.98 -31.08 -6.00
CA GLY A 119 -28.96 -30.01 -5.82
C GLY A 119 -29.83 -30.07 -4.56
N GLY A 120 -30.07 -28.90 -3.97
CA GLY A 120 -31.08 -28.72 -2.93
C GLY A 120 -30.86 -27.41 -2.19
N GLY A 121 -31.67 -26.40 -2.48
CA GLY A 121 -31.65 -25.07 -1.86
C GLY A 121 -32.08 -25.05 -0.39
N TYR A 122 -31.55 -25.94 0.45
CA TYR A 122 -31.76 -25.92 1.90
C TYR A 122 -30.60 -25.19 2.57
N ARG A 123 -30.89 -24.00 3.10
CA ARG A 123 -29.90 -23.08 3.65
C ARG A 123 -29.49 -23.36 5.10
N ASP A 124 -30.26 -24.11 5.88
CA ASP A 124 -29.94 -24.38 7.29
C ASP A 124 -30.70 -25.61 7.81
N ILE A 125 -30.17 -26.84 7.71
CA ILE A 125 -30.59 -27.95 8.60
C ILE A 125 -29.41 -28.87 8.88
N SER A 126 -29.00 -28.92 10.16
CA SER A 126 -28.22 -29.99 10.76
C SER A 126 -29.04 -31.27 10.82
N ILE A 127 -28.77 -32.23 9.92
CA ILE A 127 -29.12 -33.64 10.14
C ILE A 127 -27.82 -34.42 10.25
N VAL A 128 -27.48 -34.74 11.49
CA VAL A 128 -26.52 -35.79 11.81
C VAL A 128 -27.22 -37.11 11.51
N GLU A 129 -26.88 -37.74 10.39
CA GLU A 129 -27.12 -39.16 10.22
C GLU A 129 -25.85 -39.84 9.69
N GLY A 130 -25.38 -40.78 10.49
CA GLY A 130 -24.69 -42.02 10.12
C GLY A 130 -23.64 -41.95 9.02
N SER A 131 -22.37 -42.01 9.45
CA SER A 131 -21.30 -42.77 8.80
C SER A 131 -21.19 -42.68 7.28
N GLU A 132 -20.37 -41.75 6.78
CA GLU A 132 -19.31 -41.95 5.77
C GLU A 132 -18.86 -40.59 5.19
N GLN A 133 -17.63 -40.17 5.51
CA GLN A 133 -16.84 -39.04 4.99
C GLN A 133 -17.48 -37.63 4.97
N PRO A 134 -16.77 -36.57 5.40
CA PRO A 134 -17.35 -35.24 5.42
C PRO A 134 -17.67 -34.77 3.99
N THR A 135 -18.95 -34.62 3.69
CA THR A 135 -19.41 -33.83 2.55
C THR A 135 -18.74 -32.46 2.63
N ASN A 136 -17.91 -32.09 1.66
CA ASN A 136 -17.22 -30.80 1.64
C ASN A 136 -18.25 -29.65 1.53
N PHE A 137 -18.74 -29.16 2.66
CA PHE A 137 -19.61 -27.98 2.73
C PHE A 137 -18.93 -26.76 2.12
N PHE A 138 -19.73 -25.84 1.58
CA PHE A 138 -19.22 -24.60 1.03
C PHE A 138 -18.60 -23.72 2.15
N PRO A 139 -17.37 -23.19 1.97
CA PRO A 139 -16.66 -22.48 3.03
C PRO A 139 -17.14 -21.02 3.16
N HIS A 140 -18.29 -20.83 3.80
CA HIS A 140 -18.93 -19.52 3.97
C HIS A 140 -18.04 -18.49 4.70
N ALA A 141 -17.28 -18.91 5.71
CA ALA A 141 -16.35 -18.02 6.43
C ALA A 141 -15.28 -17.42 5.48
N LYS A 142 -14.66 -18.25 4.64
CA LYS A 142 -13.66 -17.76 3.65
C LYS A 142 -14.28 -16.82 2.62
N LEU A 143 -15.52 -17.07 2.22
CA LEU A 143 -16.25 -16.17 1.33
C LEU A 143 -16.57 -14.83 2.04
N SER A 144 -16.98 -14.87 3.30
CA SER A 144 -17.25 -13.70 4.14
C SER A 144 -16.00 -12.82 4.31
N GLU A 145 -14.85 -13.43 4.62
CA GLU A 145 -13.55 -12.77 4.71
C GLU A 145 -13.18 -12.06 3.39
N TYR A 146 -13.34 -12.75 2.26
CA TYR A 146 -13.05 -12.16 0.96
C TYR A 146 -14.02 -11.04 0.58
N LEU A 147 -15.32 -11.24 0.77
CA LEU A 147 -16.34 -10.23 0.42
C LEU A 147 -16.24 -8.99 1.31
N SER A 148 -15.99 -9.15 2.61
CA SER A 148 -15.79 -8.02 3.52
C SER A 148 -14.53 -7.21 3.18
N SER A 149 -13.49 -7.89 2.71
CA SER A 149 -12.28 -7.25 2.17
C SER A 149 -12.57 -6.42 0.93
N VAL A 150 -13.29 -7.00 -0.04
CA VAL A 150 -13.67 -6.29 -1.27
C VAL A 150 -14.57 -5.09 -0.95
N LEU A 151 -15.55 -5.26 -0.06
CA LEU A 151 -16.45 -4.18 0.37
C LEU A 151 -15.71 -3.06 1.10
N CYS A 152 -14.75 -3.39 1.96
CA CYS A 152 -13.89 -2.43 2.64
C CYS A 152 -13.04 -1.62 1.64
N LEU A 153 -12.46 -2.30 0.66
CA LEU A 153 -11.67 -1.68 -0.40
C LEU A 153 -12.53 -0.80 -1.31
N GLU A 154 -13.69 -1.27 -1.74
CA GLU A 154 -14.64 -0.49 -2.55
C GLU A 154 -15.07 0.79 -1.81
N SER A 155 -15.45 0.67 -0.53
CA SER A 155 -15.81 1.81 0.31
C SER A 155 -14.67 2.83 0.40
N THR A 156 -13.44 2.35 0.59
CA THR A 156 -12.25 3.22 0.70
C THR A 156 -11.87 3.87 -0.62
N ILE A 157 -12.01 3.16 -1.75
CA ILE A 157 -11.78 3.70 -3.09
C ILE A 157 -12.80 4.79 -3.39
N LEU A 158 -14.08 4.56 -3.08
CA LEU A 158 -15.13 5.57 -3.24
C LEU A 158 -14.82 6.83 -2.43
N LEU A 159 -14.35 6.66 -1.19
CA LEU A 159 -13.93 7.79 -0.35
C LEU A 159 -12.73 8.53 -0.93
N GLY A 160 -11.74 7.82 -1.48
CA GLY A 160 -10.59 8.44 -2.15
C GLY A 160 -10.99 9.22 -3.40
N VAL A 161 -11.91 8.67 -4.21
CA VAL A 161 -12.47 9.36 -5.37
C VAL A 161 -13.27 10.60 -4.95
N ALA A 162 -14.06 10.50 -3.88
CA ALA A 162 -14.78 11.64 -3.32
C ALA A 162 -13.82 12.70 -2.79
N ASP A 163 -12.71 12.31 -2.18
CA ASP A 163 -11.68 13.24 -1.70
C ASP A 163 -11.02 14.01 -2.84
N ASP A 164 -10.63 13.29 -3.91
CA ASP A 164 -10.07 13.87 -5.12
C ASP A 164 -11.05 14.83 -5.84
N LEU A 165 -12.36 14.52 -5.83
CA LEU A 165 -13.38 15.34 -6.50
C LEU A 165 -13.82 16.56 -5.69
N PHE A 166 -13.86 16.45 -4.36
CA PHE A 166 -14.50 17.45 -3.49
C PHE A 166 -13.51 18.18 -2.56
N ASP A 167 -12.23 17.81 -2.53
CA ASP A 167 -11.20 18.34 -1.62
C ASP A 167 -11.70 18.41 -0.17
N LEU A 168 -11.98 17.23 0.41
CA LEU A 168 -12.64 17.14 1.72
C LEU A 168 -11.78 17.76 2.81
N ARG A 169 -12.39 18.32 3.85
CA ARG A 169 -11.62 18.87 4.99
C ARG A 169 -10.91 17.74 5.75
N TRP A 170 -9.69 17.97 6.22
CA TRP A 170 -8.85 16.99 6.92
C TRP A 170 -9.55 16.22 8.06
N ARG A 171 -10.45 16.90 8.81
CA ARG A 171 -11.23 16.29 9.89
C ARG A 171 -12.16 15.17 9.43
N HIS A 172 -12.66 15.26 8.20
CA HIS A 172 -13.47 14.23 7.57
C HIS A 172 -12.55 13.14 7.00
N LYS A 173 -11.45 13.54 6.34
CA LYS A 173 -10.45 12.61 5.79
C LYS A 173 -9.92 11.60 6.82
N PHE A 174 -9.73 12.04 8.07
CA PHE A 174 -9.12 11.22 9.11
C PHE A 174 -9.94 9.98 9.50
N PHE A 175 -11.26 10.09 9.68
CA PHE A 175 -12.08 8.99 10.22
C PHE A 175 -12.79 8.14 9.16
N LEU A 176 -12.92 8.64 7.92
CA LEU A 176 -13.65 7.95 6.86
C LEU A 176 -13.09 6.55 6.54
N PRO A 177 -11.76 6.30 6.51
CA PRO A 177 -11.22 4.95 6.31
C PRO A 177 -11.68 3.94 7.37
N ALA A 178 -11.80 4.35 8.64
CA ALA A 178 -12.27 3.47 9.71
C ALA A 178 -13.75 3.09 9.55
N ILE A 179 -14.58 4.00 9.03
CA ILE A 179 -15.98 3.71 8.70
C ILE A 179 -16.06 2.68 7.57
N GLY A 180 -15.24 2.85 6.52
CA GLY A 180 -15.14 1.87 5.43
C GLY A 180 -14.64 0.49 5.87
N ALA A 181 -13.94 0.41 7.00
CA ALA A 181 -13.44 -0.85 7.57
C ALA A 181 -14.45 -1.59 8.46
N ILE A 182 -15.61 -1.01 8.79
CA ILE A 182 -16.60 -1.65 9.67
C ILE A 182 -16.97 -3.08 9.22
N PRO A 183 -17.26 -3.37 7.92
CA PRO A 183 -17.58 -4.74 7.50
C PRO A 183 -16.46 -5.74 7.81
N LEU A 184 -15.21 -5.33 7.59
CA LEU A 184 -14.03 -6.14 7.88
C LEU A 184 -13.87 -6.39 9.39
N LEU A 185 -14.12 -5.39 10.23
CA LEU A 185 -14.06 -5.53 11.69
C LEU A 185 -15.15 -6.47 12.23
N ILE A 186 -16.35 -6.42 11.65
CA ILE A 186 -17.45 -7.33 12.02
C ILE A 186 -17.13 -8.77 11.60
N VAL A 187 -16.61 -8.99 10.39
CA VAL A 187 -16.19 -10.33 9.97
C VAL A 187 -15.04 -10.85 10.85
N TYR A 188 -14.08 -10.00 11.22
CA TYR A 188 -13.04 -10.40 12.17
C TYR A 188 -13.63 -10.84 13.53
N TYR A 189 -14.63 -10.12 14.02
CA TYR A 189 -15.31 -10.44 15.28
C TYR A 189 -16.05 -11.77 15.22
N VAL A 190 -16.77 -12.04 14.13
CA VAL A 190 -17.60 -13.25 13.98
C VAL A 190 -16.74 -14.50 13.70
N ASP A 191 -15.77 -14.40 12.79
CA ASP A 191 -15.05 -15.57 12.28
C ASP A 191 -13.80 -15.92 13.10
N PHE A 192 -13.13 -14.92 13.72
CA PHE A 192 -11.89 -15.16 14.48
C PHE A 192 -12.05 -14.82 15.97
N GLY A 193 -12.57 -13.64 16.30
CA GLY A 193 -12.78 -13.18 17.68
C GLY A 193 -11.50 -13.04 18.52
N ALA A 194 -10.31 -13.26 17.95
CA ALA A 194 -9.04 -13.29 18.67
C ALA A 194 -8.52 -11.86 18.95
N THR A 195 -8.60 -11.45 20.21
CA THR A 195 -8.16 -10.14 20.73
C THR A 195 -6.92 -10.23 21.64
N HIS A 196 -6.37 -11.43 21.80
CA HIS A 196 -5.23 -11.69 22.66
C HIS A 196 -3.92 -11.33 21.97
N VAL A 197 -3.06 -10.60 22.67
CA VAL A 197 -1.72 -10.22 22.18
C VAL A 197 -0.66 -10.83 23.08
N LEU A 198 0.30 -11.51 22.45
CA LEU A 198 1.47 -12.05 23.14
C LEU A 198 2.34 -10.92 23.70
N VAL A 199 2.62 -10.99 25.01
CA VAL A 199 3.53 -10.09 25.70
C VAL A 199 4.97 -10.50 25.37
N PRO A 200 5.86 -9.57 24.97
CA PRO A 200 7.28 -9.87 24.78
C PRO A 200 7.90 -10.48 26.04
N GLY A 201 8.76 -11.50 25.89
CA GLY A 201 9.33 -12.27 27.00
C GLY A 201 10.05 -11.41 28.04
N PHE A 202 10.73 -10.34 27.62
CA PHE A 202 11.37 -9.39 28.56
C PHE A 202 10.36 -8.64 29.45
N LEU A 203 9.11 -8.44 28.99
CA LEU A 203 8.02 -7.87 29.79
C LEU A 203 7.26 -8.93 30.58
N GLN A 204 7.27 -10.19 30.15
CA GLN A 204 6.67 -11.28 30.92
C GLN A 204 7.30 -11.41 32.30
N ASN A 205 8.60 -11.12 32.44
CA ASN A 205 9.29 -11.09 33.74
C ASN A 205 8.70 -10.04 34.72
N PHE A 206 8.11 -8.95 34.20
CA PHE A 206 7.52 -7.89 35.02
C PHE A 206 6.00 -8.07 35.21
N VAL A 207 5.31 -8.49 34.15
CA VAL A 207 3.84 -8.52 34.10
C VAL A 207 3.29 -9.89 34.49
N GLN A 208 4.10 -10.96 34.48
CA GLN A 208 3.75 -12.36 34.80
C GLN A 208 2.56 -12.93 34.01
N ILE A 209 2.18 -12.29 32.91
CA ILE A 209 1.07 -12.69 32.05
C ILE A 209 1.61 -12.87 30.62
N PRO A 210 1.46 -14.07 30.00
CA PRO A 210 1.97 -14.32 28.66
C PRO A 210 1.07 -13.71 27.56
N LEU A 211 -0.23 -13.63 27.81
CA LEU A 211 -1.24 -13.16 26.86
C LEU A 211 -2.12 -12.10 27.52
N ILE A 212 -2.21 -10.92 26.90
CA ILE A 212 -3.13 -9.87 27.34
C ILE A 212 -4.32 -9.83 26.39
N ASP A 213 -5.52 -9.98 26.92
CA ASP A 213 -6.74 -9.70 26.19
C ASP A 213 -6.97 -8.18 26.13
N LEU A 214 -6.96 -7.62 24.91
CA LEU A 214 -7.20 -6.21 24.68
C LEU A 214 -8.69 -5.90 24.45
N GLY A 215 -9.53 -6.92 24.19
CA GLY A 215 -10.95 -6.75 23.87
C GLY A 215 -11.20 -5.64 22.84
N GLY A 216 -12.01 -4.65 23.21
CA GLY A 216 -12.33 -3.49 22.37
C GLY A 216 -11.12 -2.67 21.91
N LEU A 217 -10.03 -2.63 22.68
CA LEU A 217 -8.80 -1.91 22.28
C LEU A 217 -8.13 -2.56 21.06
N TYR A 218 -8.31 -3.88 20.86
CA TYR A 218 -7.81 -4.56 19.67
C TYR A 218 -8.56 -4.09 18.40
N TYR A 219 -9.86 -3.85 18.50
CA TYR A 219 -10.66 -3.27 17.41
C TYR A 219 -10.29 -1.81 17.13
N VAL A 220 -10.01 -1.03 18.19
CA VAL A 220 -9.46 0.33 18.02
C VAL A 220 -8.12 0.28 17.30
N TYR A 221 -7.24 -0.68 17.63
CA TYR A 221 -5.98 -0.89 16.94
C TYR A 221 -6.18 -1.22 15.44
N MET A 222 -7.07 -2.16 15.12
CA MET A 222 -7.37 -2.51 13.72
C MET A 222 -7.93 -1.31 12.96
N GLY A 223 -8.89 -0.58 13.54
CA GLY A 223 -9.42 0.66 12.99
C GLY A 223 -8.32 1.72 12.79
N ALA A 224 -7.44 1.92 13.76
CA ALA A 224 -6.31 2.83 13.64
C ALA A 224 -5.35 2.43 12.52
N MET A 225 -5.14 1.13 12.28
CA MET A 225 -4.34 0.63 11.16
C MET A 225 -4.98 0.99 9.81
N THR A 226 -6.31 0.86 9.71
CA THR A 226 -7.07 1.23 8.50
C THR A 226 -7.06 2.74 8.22
N ILE A 227 -6.89 3.57 9.26
CA ILE A 227 -6.65 5.02 9.10
C ILE A 227 -5.19 5.28 8.72
N PHE A 228 -4.26 4.63 9.41
CA PHE A 228 -2.84 4.91 9.31
C PHE A 228 -2.29 4.55 7.93
N CYS A 229 -2.49 3.33 7.44
CA CYS A 229 -1.84 2.87 6.19
C CYS A 229 -2.18 3.76 4.97
N PRO A 230 -3.46 4.09 4.69
CA PRO A 230 -3.85 5.07 3.67
C PRO A 230 -3.13 6.41 3.79
N ASN A 231 -3.18 7.01 4.97
CA ASN A 231 -2.63 8.34 5.20
C ASN A 231 -1.10 8.34 5.18
N ALA A 232 -0.45 7.27 5.65
CA ALA A 232 0.99 7.17 5.73
C ALA A 232 1.64 7.10 4.33
N ILE A 233 1.00 6.42 3.37
CA ILE A 233 1.38 6.48 1.96
C ILE A 233 1.12 7.89 1.41
N ASN A 234 -0.04 8.48 1.72
CA ASN A 234 -0.42 9.78 1.18
C ASN A 234 0.52 10.94 1.60
N ILE A 235 1.01 10.93 2.84
CA ILE A 235 1.93 11.96 3.32
C ILE A 235 3.39 11.74 2.88
N LEU A 236 3.73 10.56 2.33
CA LEU A 236 5.03 10.25 1.74
C LEU A 236 4.92 10.32 0.21
N ALA A 237 4.53 11.49 -0.30
CA ALA A 237 4.17 11.73 -1.69
C ALA A 237 4.82 13.02 -2.23
N GLY A 238 4.65 13.28 -3.54
CA GLY A 238 5.06 14.52 -4.18
C GLY A 238 6.35 14.45 -5.00
N VAL A 239 6.82 13.24 -5.31
CA VAL A 239 7.95 12.98 -6.21
C VAL A 239 7.49 11.95 -7.24
N ASN A 240 7.69 12.22 -8.53
CA ASN A 240 7.19 11.38 -9.62
C ASN A 240 7.55 9.88 -9.43
N GLY A 241 6.52 9.05 -9.26
CA GLY A 241 6.64 7.61 -9.08
C GLY A 241 6.75 7.12 -7.64
N LEU A 242 6.77 8.00 -6.64
CA LEU A 242 7.05 7.61 -5.25
C LEU A 242 5.88 6.87 -4.59
N GLU A 243 4.65 7.33 -4.78
CA GLU A 243 3.43 6.77 -4.21
C GLU A 243 3.20 5.35 -4.74
N VAL A 244 3.33 5.16 -6.06
CA VAL A 244 3.17 3.84 -6.68
C VAL A 244 4.38 2.96 -6.40
N GLY A 245 5.59 3.52 -6.49
CA GLY A 245 6.82 2.78 -6.26
C GLY A 245 6.93 2.23 -4.85
N GLN A 246 6.57 3.01 -3.83
CA GLN A 246 6.63 2.54 -2.44
C GLN A 246 5.62 1.42 -2.18
N SER A 247 4.44 1.49 -2.80
CA SER A 247 3.44 0.43 -2.71
C SER A 247 3.91 -0.85 -3.41
N ILE A 248 4.57 -0.75 -4.57
CA ILE A 248 5.19 -1.91 -5.24
C ILE A 248 6.24 -2.55 -4.34
N VAL A 249 7.11 -1.75 -3.70
CA VAL A 249 8.11 -2.25 -2.74
C VAL A 249 7.44 -2.98 -1.58
N LEU A 250 6.39 -2.41 -0.98
CA LEU A 250 5.62 -3.05 0.08
C LEU A 250 4.98 -4.36 -0.39
N SER A 251 4.41 -4.41 -1.59
CA SER A 251 3.83 -5.64 -2.16
C SER A 251 4.88 -6.73 -2.34
N LEU A 252 6.06 -6.39 -2.85
CA LEU A 252 7.14 -7.37 -3.03
C LEU A 252 7.62 -7.92 -1.68
N LEU A 253 7.75 -7.06 -0.65
CA LEU A 253 8.11 -7.47 0.69
C LEU A 253 7.04 -8.34 1.35
N ALA A 254 5.77 -7.98 1.20
CA ALA A 254 4.66 -8.77 1.73
C ALA A 254 4.52 -10.13 1.03
N LEU A 255 4.66 -10.18 -0.31
CA LEU A 255 4.70 -11.45 -1.05
C LEU A 255 5.93 -12.29 -0.70
N THR A 256 7.07 -11.66 -0.39
CA THR A 256 8.24 -12.37 0.12
C THR A 256 7.93 -13.01 1.47
N ASN A 257 7.31 -12.26 2.39
CA ASN A 257 6.84 -12.80 3.67
C ASN A 257 5.86 -13.96 3.46
N ASP A 258 4.84 -13.79 2.62
CA ASP A 258 3.87 -14.84 2.30
C ASP A 258 4.55 -16.08 1.72
N GLY A 259 5.51 -15.90 0.80
CA GLY A 259 6.28 -16.99 0.22
C GLY A 259 7.11 -17.76 1.25
N ILE A 260 7.74 -17.06 2.20
CA ILE A 260 8.47 -17.69 3.31
C ILE A 260 7.51 -18.53 4.17
N TYR A 261 6.36 -17.99 4.57
CA TYR A 261 5.38 -18.74 5.39
C TYR A 261 4.72 -19.91 4.63
N LEU A 262 4.50 -19.77 3.33
CA LEU A 262 3.91 -20.83 2.49
C LEU A 262 4.90 -21.98 2.20
N THR A 263 6.21 -21.75 2.35
CA THR A 263 7.25 -22.75 2.06
C THR A 263 7.88 -23.35 3.31
N LEU A 264 8.14 -22.51 4.31
CA LEU A 264 8.84 -22.88 5.54
C LEU A 264 7.94 -22.79 6.79
N GLY A 265 6.85 -22.04 6.72
CA GLY A 265 5.97 -21.79 7.86
C GLY A 265 5.06 -22.97 8.21
N HIS A 266 4.51 -22.93 9.43
CA HIS A 266 3.60 -23.95 9.93
C HIS A 266 2.32 -24.05 9.09
N PRO A 267 1.76 -25.25 8.82
CA PRO A 267 0.56 -25.41 7.98
C PRO A 267 -0.64 -24.54 8.38
N ASN A 268 -0.79 -24.26 9.67
CA ASN A 268 -1.84 -23.39 10.21
C ASN A 268 -1.79 -21.94 9.68
N THR A 269 -0.64 -21.46 9.19
CA THR A 269 -0.53 -20.09 8.65
C THR A 269 -0.72 -20.04 7.14
N TRP A 270 -0.77 -21.17 6.45
CA TRP A 270 -0.78 -21.20 4.98
C TRP A 270 -2.03 -20.57 4.38
N GLU A 271 -3.20 -20.76 5.00
CA GLU A 271 -4.45 -20.16 4.51
C GLU A 271 -4.40 -18.63 4.58
N ASN A 272 -3.92 -18.07 5.70
CA ASN A 272 -3.79 -16.63 5.89
C ASN A 272 -2.83 -15.98 4.88
N HIS A 273 -1.69 -16.61 4.64
CA HIS A 273 -0.71 -16.11 3.66
C HIS A 273 -1.13 -16.35 2.21
N ARG A 274 -1.93 -17.40 1.95
CA ARG A 274 -2.56 -17.60 0.64
C ARG A 274 -3.61 -16.51 0.37
N PHE A 275 -4.45 -16.20 1.36
CA PHE A 275 -5.42 -15.11 1.30
C PHE A 275 -4.73 -13.77 1.01
N SER A 276 -3.68 -13.45 1.77
CA SER A 276 -2.84 -12.26 1.52
C SER A 276 -2.32 -12.22 0.08
N ALA A 277 -1.66 -13.29 -0.38
CA ALA A 277 -1.10 -13.34 -1.74
C ALA A 277 -2.18 -13.15 -2.82
N MET A 278 -3.40 -13.65 -2.60
CA MET A 278 -4.51 -13.50 -3.54
C MET A 278 -4.96 -12.03 -3.70
N LEU A 279 -4.82 -11.20 -2.66
CA LEU A 279 -5.12 -9.77 -2.71
C LEU A 279 -3.90 -8.96 -3.22
N ILE A 280 -2.69 -9.29 -2.76
CA ILE A 280 -1.49 -8.52 -3.08
C ILE A 280 -1.03 -8.74 -4.52
N LEU A 281 -1.21 -9.93 -5.11
CA LEU A 281 -0.81 -10.18 -6.49
C LEU A 281 -1.57 -9.28 -7.48
N PRO A 282 -2.92 -9.24 -7.53
CA PRO A 282 -3.62 -8.32 -8.44
C PRO A 282 -3.27 -6.86 -8.17
N PHE A 283 -3.10 -6.49 -6.89
CA PHE A 283 -2.69 -5.14 -6.49
C PHE A 283 -1.33 -4.76 -7.09
N LEU A 284 -0.30 -5.61 -6.91
CA LEU A 284 1.03 -5.39 -7.46
C LEU A 284 0.98 -5.16 -8.97
N TRP A 285 0.19 -5.95 -9.69
CA TRP A 285 0.11 -5.85 -11.15
C TRP A 285 -0.65 -4.60 -11.62
N VAL A 286 -1.74 -4.17 -10.98
CA VAL A 286 -2.35 -2.88 -11.32
C VAL A 286 -1.44 -1.70 -10.98
N SER A 287 -0.69 -1.78 -9.87
CA SER A 287 0.30 -0.77 -9.48
C SER A 287 1.47 -0.71 -10.46
N MET A 288 1.96 -1.85 -10.94
CA MET A 288 2.98 -1.90 -11.99
C MET A 288 2.48 -1.27 -13.31
N ALA A 289 1.21 -1.47 -13.66
CA ALA A 289 0.61 -0.80 -14.81
C ALA A 289 0.56 0.72 -14.63
N LEU A 290 0.14 1.20 -13.45
CA LEU A 290 0.11 2.64 -13.12
C LEU A 290 1.53 3.24 -13.10
N TYR A 291 2.51 2.52 -12.56
CA TYR A 291 3.90 2.96 -12.46
C TYR A 291 4.50 3.25 -13.84
N ASN A 292 4.11 2.51 -14.89
CA ASN A 292 4.57 2.78 -16.26
C ASN A 292 4.23 4.21 -16.75
N TRP A 293 3.15 4.80 -16.21
CA TRP A 293 2.67 6.13 -16.57
C TRP A 293 3.01 7.19 -15.52
N ASN A 294 3.13 6.80 -14.25
CA ASN A 294 3.40 7.72 -13.14
C ASN A 294 4.91 7.91 -12.83
N ARG A 295 5.77 6.95 -13.20
CA ARG A 295 7.23 7.09 -13.01
C ARG A 295 7.79 8.29 -13.77
N TRP A 296 8.92 8.81 -13.30
CA TRP A 296 9.61 9.93 -13.93
C TRP A 296 9.96 9.70 -15.42
N PRO A 297 9.71 10.67 -16.32
CA PRO A 297 8.84 11.84 -16.12
C PRO A 297 7.36 11.41 -16.13
N ALA A 298 6.59 11.84 -15.11
CA ALA A 298 5.20 11.42 -14.98
C ALA A 298 4.34 11.93 -16.15
N LYS A 299 3.40 11.09 -16.57
CA LYS A 299 2.35 11.42 -17.54
C LYS A 299 0.97 11.46 -16.90
N VAL A 300 0.86 10.93 -15.68
CA VAL A 300 -0.36 10.91 -14.86
C VAL A 300 0.02 11.04 -13.39
N PHE A 301 -0.80 11.73 -12.61
CA PHE A 301 -0.78 11.72 -11.16
C PHE A 301 -1.83 10.76 -10.62
N VAL A 302 -1.52 10.17 -9.47
CA VAL A 302 -2.32 9.09 -8.92
C VAL A 302 -3.53 9.57 -8.11
N GLY A 303 -3.42 10.74 -7.47
CA GLY A 303 -4.42 11.29 -6.56
C GLY A 303 -4.49 10.56 -5.21
N ASP A 304 -5.29 11.13 -4.30
CA ASP A 304 -5.56 10.56 -2.97
C ASP A 304 -6.22 9.18 -3.12
N THR A 305 -6.99 8.97 -4.19
CA THR A 305 -7.63 7.68 -4.52
C THR A 305 -6.64 6.51 -4.47
N TYR A 306 -5.47 6.64 -5.09
CA TYR A 306 -4.49 5.55 -5.10
C TYR A 306 -3.85 5.34 -3.73
N CYS A 307 -3.53 6.42 -3.01
CA CYS A 307 -2.92 6.33 -1.69
C CYS A 307 -3.85 5.61 -0.71
N TYR A 308 -5.14 5.94 -0.73
CA TYR A 308 -6.15 5.28 0.10
C TYR A 308 -6.35 3.82 -0.29
N PHE A 309 -6.49 3.56 -1.59
CA PHE A 309 -6.57 2.21 -2.13
C PHE A 309 -5.37 1.35 -1.70
N ALA A 310 -4.15 1.81 -1.95
CA ALA A 310 -2.93 1.08 -1.64
C ALA A 310 -2.78 0.80 -0.14
N GLY A 311 -2.98 1.83 0.69
CA GLY A 311 -2.86 1.68 2.13
C GLY A 311 -3.90 0.72 2.70
N MET A 312 -5.12 0.74 2.17
CA MET A 312 -6.18 -0.15 2.63
C MET A 312 -5.94 -1.61 2.24
N VAL A 313 -5.37 -1.90 1.04
CA VAL A 313 -4.97 -3.27 0.69
C VAL A 313 -4.03 -3.84 1.75
N PHE A 314 -3.01 -3.08 2.17
CA PHE A 314 -2.07 -3.53 3.19
C PHE A 314 -2.70 -3.65 4.59
N ALA A 315 -3.63 -2.76 4.96
CA ALA A 315 -4.36 -2.88 6.22
C ALA A 315 -5.23 -4.15 6.24
N VAL A 316 -6.00 -4.39 5.17
CA VAL A 316 -6.88 -5.56 5.02
C VAL A 316 -6.11 -6.86 5.15
N VAL A 317 -5.05 -7.04 4.34
CA VAL A 317 -4.25 -8.28 4.37
C VAL A 317 -3.49 -8.44 5.69
N GLY A 318 -3.04 -7.34 6.31
CA GLY A 318 -2.40 -7.39 7.62
C GLY A 318 -3.36 -7.83 8.73
N ILE A 319 -4.60 -7.32 8.72
CA ILE A 319 -5.63 -7.64 9.71
C ILE A 319 -6.12 -9.08 9.55
N LEU A 320 -6.66 -9.41 8.37
CA LEU A 320 -7.28 -10.72 8.11
C LEU A 320 -6.24 -11.83 7.91
N GLY A 321 -5.05 -11.49 7.42
CA GLY A 321 -3.91 -12.42 7.38
C GLY A 321 -3.26 -12.66 8.75
N HIS A 322 -3.69 -11.99 9.82
CA HIS A 322 -3.13 -12.10 11.18
C HIS A 322 -1.61 -11.81 11.29
N PHE A 323 -1.06 -11.02 10.38
CA PHE A 323 0.35 -10.58 10.42
C PHE A 323 0.50 -9.06 10.46
N SER A 324 -0.50 -8.36 10.99
CA SER A 324 -0.54 -6.89 11.15
C SER A 324 0.73 -6.29 11.77
N LYS A 325 1.33 -6.97 12.76
CA LYS A 325 2.62 -6.58 13.34
C LYS A 325 3.74 -6.60 12.30
N THR A 326 3.83 -7.66 11.49
CA THR A 326 4.80 -7.76 10.39
C THR A 326 4.51 -6.72 9.31
N MET A 327 3.23 -6.48 8.97
CA MET A 327 2.85 -5.44 8.02
C MET A 327 3.30 -4.05 8.49
N LEU A 328 3.10 -3.71 9.76
CA LEU A 328 3.59 -2.44 10.34
C LEU A 328 5.12 -2.35 10.33
N LEU A 329 5.84 -3.46 10.52
CA LEU A 329 7.30 -3.49 10.35
C LEU A 329 7.72 -3.18 8.91
N LEU A 330 6.98 -3.65 7.90
CA LEU A 330 7.23 -3.29 6.50
C LEU A 330 6.95 -1.80 6.22
N PHE A 331 5.97 -1.23 6.92
CA PHE A 331 5.64 0.20 6.89
C PHE A 331 6.59 1.10 7.70
N LEU A 332 7.71 0.57 8.23
CA LEU A 332 8.62 1.32 9.08
C LEU A 332 9.08 2.66 8.44
N PRO A 333 9.42 2.75 7.14
CA PRO A 333 9.75 4.04 6.51
C PRO A 333 8.59 5.04 6.53
N GLN A 334 7.36 4.58 6.32
CA GLN A 334 6.14 5.39 6.39
C GLN A 334 5.84 5.84 7.83
N ILE A 335 6.03 4.96 8.82
CA ILE A 335 5.92 5.27 10.25
C ILE A 335 6.94 6.34 10.63
N ILE A 336 8.20 6.18 10.22
CA ILE A 336 9.25 7.17 10.49
C ILE A 336 8.90 8.52 9.84
N ASN A 337 8.45 8.51 8.57
CA ASN A 337 8.00 9.75 7.91
C ASN A 337 6.84 10.42 8.65
N PHE A 338 5.85 9.65 9.09
CA PHE A 338 4.72 10.14 9.88
C PHE A 338 5.19 10.78 11.18
N LEU A 339 5.95 10.04 12.02
CA LEU A 339 6.47 10.54 13.29
C LEU A 339 7.37 11.77 13.12
N TYR A 340 8.20 11.78 12.09
CA TYR A 340 9.04 12.93 11.76
C TYR A 340 8.20 14.13 11.29
N SER A 341 7.07 13.90 10.62
CA SER A 341 6.11 14.93 10.20
C SER A 341 5.21 15.46 11.32
N VAL A 342 5.00 14.71 12.41
CA VAL A 342 4.08 15.07 13.52
C VAL A 342 4.24 16.51 14.01
N PRO A 343 5.44 17.05 14.27
CA PRO A 343 5.58 18.43 14.74
C PRO A 343 4.99 19.46 13.77
N GLN A 344 5.06 19.21 12.46
CA GLN A 344 4.41 20.08 11.46
C GLN A 344 2.90 19.81 11.37
N LEU A 345 2.48 18.54 11.34
CA LEU A 345 1.07 18.15 11.24
C LEU A 345 0.22 18.69 12.39
N PHE A 346 0.77 18.77 13.61
CA PHE A 346 0.11 19.36 14.78
C PHE A 346 0.42 20.85 14.99
N HIS A 347 1.06 21.50 14.01
CA HIS A 347 1.41 22.92 14.05
C HIS A 347 2.23 23.33 15.30
N ILE A 348 3.10 22.42 15.78
CA ILE A 348 4.14 22.73 16.77
C ILE A 348 5.28 23.50 16.09
N VAL A 349 5.58 23.11 14.84
CA VAL A 349 6.43 23.78 13.87
C VAL A 349 5.54 24.22 12.70
N PRO A 350 5.80 25.36 12.04
CA PRO A 350 5.01 25.78 10.88
C PRO A 350 4.96 24.69 9.81
N CYS A 351 3.74 24.46 9.31
CA CYS A 351 3.49 23.49 8.26
C CYS A 351 3.03 24.23 7.01
N PRO A 352 3.90 24.37 6.00
CA PRO A 352 3.49 24.86 4.70
C PRO A 352 2.42 23.95 4.09
N ARG A 353 1.59 24.51 3.19
CA ARG A 353 0.59 23.74 2.45
C ARG A 353 1.24 22.60 1.63
N HIS A 354 2.39 22.89 1.03
CA HIS A 354 3.15 21.93 0.23
C HIS A 354 4.52 21.71 0.86
N ARG A 355 4.83 20.44 1.19
CA ARG A 355 6.11 20.03 1.79
C ARG A 355 7.04 19.30 0.80
N LEU A 356 6.68 19.33 -0.48
CA LEU A 356 7.48 18.81 -1.59
C LEU A 356 8.87 19.48 -1.59
N PRO A 357 9.92 18.81 -2.10
CA PRO A 357 11.22 19.44 -2.28
C PRO A 357 11.15 20.58 -3.31
N HIS A 358 12.08 21.54 -3.20
CA HIS A 358 12.13 22.70 -4.08
C HIS A 358 12.90 22.38 -5.37
N PHE A 359 12.28 22.60 -6.53
CA PHE A 359 12.93 22.41 -7.83
C PHE A 359 13.64 23.67 -8.31
N ASN A 360 14.93 23.54 -8.66
CA ASN A 360 15.71 24.60 -9.27
C ASN A 360 15.81 24.39 -10.78
N GLU A 361 15.25 25.33 -11.56
CA GLU A 361 15.24 25.24 -13.02
C GLU A 361 16.63 25.36 -13.65
N LYS A 362 17.59 26.00 -12.97
CA LYS A 362 18.94 26.25 -13.51
C LYS A 362 19.78 24.98 -13.66
N ASP A 363 19.67 24.07 -12.69
CA ASP A 363 20.44 22.82 -12.65
C ASP A 363 19.57 21.57 -12.81
N GLY A 364 18.24 21.71 -12.74
CA GLY A 364 17.29 20.60 -12.86
C GLY A 364 17.29 19.66 -11.64
N LEU A 365 17.73 20.14 -10.48
CA LEU A 365 17.82 19.37 -9.23
C LEU A 365 16.74 19.78 -8.22
N LEU A 366 16.43 18.83 -7.34
CA LEU A 366 15.58 19.04 -6.17
C LEU A 366 16.45 19.33 -4.94
N TYR A 367 16.07 20.39 -4.22
CA TYR A 367 16.68 20.87 -2.98
C TYR A 367 15.70 20.69 -1.81
N PRO A 368 16.19 20.59 -0.56
CA PRO A 368 15.33 20.60 0.60
C PRO A 368 14.44 21.85 0.60
N SER A 369 13.12 21.68 0.71
CA SER A 369 12.21 22.79 0.97
C SER A 369 12.24 23.17 2.45
N ARG A 370 11.92 24.41 2.75
CA ARG A 370 12.03 24.97 4.11
C ARG A 370 10.70 25.54 4.61
N ALA A 371 10.52 25.53 5.93
CA ALA A 371 9.46 26.22 6.64
C ALA A 371 10.03 27.50 7.28
N ASN A 372 9.36 28.63 7.06
CA ASN A 372 9.76 29.95 7.56
C ASN A 372 9.40 30.09 9.04
N LEU A 373 10.42 30.22 9.89
CA LEU A 373 10.28 30.37 11.34
C LEU A 373 10.25 31.84 11.80
N GLN A 374 10.57 32.79 10.92
CA GLN A 374 10.42 34.23 11.22
C GLN A 374 8.97 34.67 11.13
N GLU A 375 8.27 34.27 10.06
CA GLU A 375 6.85 34.60 9.87
C GLU A 375 5.95 33.92 10.89
N THR A 376 6.25 32.65 11.22
CA THR A 376 5.51 31.89 12.22
C THR A 376 6.53 31.17 13.10
N PRO A 377 6.77 31.63 14.33
CA PRO A 377 7.74 30.97 15.20
C PRO A 377 7.26 29.59 15.63
N ALA A 378 8.19 28.64 15.71
CA ALA A 378 7.91 27.34 16.35
C ALA A 378 7.62 27.55 17.86
N LYS A 379 6.85 26.63 18.45
CA LYS A 379 6.60 26.67 19.90
C LYS A 379 7.93 26.61 20.66
N GLY A 380 8.11 27.48 21.65
CA GLY A 380 9.41 27.70 22.31
C GLY A 380 10.05 26.43 22.89
N PHE A 381 9.25 25.52 23.45
CA PHE A 381 9.75 24.25 23.99
C PHE A 381 10.34 23.32 22.92
N PHE A 382 10.00 23.50 21.64
CA PHE A 382 10.46 22.66 20.54
C PHE A 382 11.75 23.20 19.89
N ILE A 383 12.17 24.43 20.18
CA ILE A 383 13.41 25.02 19.63
C ILE A 383 14.67 24.24 20.06
N PRO A 384 14.84 23.82 21.32
CA PRO A 384 15.94 22.95 21.71
C PRO A 384 15.94 21.61 20.96
N ILE A 385 14.75 21.06 20.69
CA ILE A 385 14.60 19.82 19.92
C ILE A 385 15.04 20.03 18.46
N LEU A 386 14.68 21.15 17.82
CA LEU A 386 15.17 21.49 16.48
C LEU A 386 16.70 21.55 16.43
N LYS A 387 17.34 22.17 17.43
CA LYS A 387 18.82 22.22 17.52
C LYS A 387 19.42 20.83 17.70
N LEU A 388 18.79 19.97 18.50
CA LEU A 388 19.21 18.58 18.68
C LEU A 388 19.07 17.77 17.38
N LEU A 389 17.96 17.92 16.67
CA LEU A 389 17.76 17.29 15.36
C LEU A 389 18.82 17.75 14.35
N ASN A 390 19.17 19.04 14.36
CA ASN A 390 20.21 19.59 13.48
C ASN A 390 21.59 19.00 13.81
N PHE A 391 21.90 18.84 15.09
CA PHE A 391 23.13 18.20 15.56
C PHE A 391 23.28 16.76 15.01
N PHE A 392 22.19 15.99 14.99
CA PHE A 392 22.15 14.66 14.40
C PHE A 392 21.99 14.64 12.86
N LYS A 393 22.05 15.81 12.20
CA LYS A 393 21.79 15.98 10.76
C LYS A 393 20.44 15.41 10.31
N LEU A 394 19.44 15.47 11.17
CA LEU A 394 18.06 15.06 10.89
C LEU A 394 17.22 16.21 10.34
N ILE A 395 17.71 17.44 10.42
CA ILE A 395 17.12 18.64 9.84
C ILE A 395 18.27 19.58 9.51
N ASP A 396 18.06 20.53 8.61
CA ASP A 396 19.01 21.62 8.39
C ASP A 396 18.36 22.95 8.82
N LEU A 397 19.09 23.71 9.64
CA LEU A 397 18.66 24.99 10.20
C LEU A 397 19.44 26.15 9.59
N GLU A 398 18.72 27.19 9.22
CA GLU A 398 19.29 28.41 8.67
C GLU A 398 19.22 29.54 9.71
N TYR A 399 20.34 30.23 9.90
CA TYR A 399 20.47 31.32 10.86
C TYR A 399 20.76 32.64 10.14
N ASP A 400 20.25 33.74 10.69
CA ASP A 400 20.58 35.09 10.26
C ASP A 400 21.99 35.49 10.71
N ASN A 401 22.50 36.58 10.13
CA ASN A 401 23.74 37.25 10.54
C ASN A 401 23.75 37.64 12.03
N LYS A 402 22.57 37.75 12.65
CA LYS A 402 22.37 38.03 14.08
C LYS A 402 22.26 36.77 14.95
N GLY A 403 22.42 35.58 14.38
CA GLY A 403 22.32 34.28 15.08
C GLY A 403 20.89 33.83 15.39
N GLN A 404 19.87 34.49 14.83
CA GLN A 404 18.46 34.10 14.99
C GLN A 404 18.08 33.02 13.98
N LEU A 405 17.23 32.08 14.40
CA LEU A 405 16.77 30.99 13.54
C LEU A 405 15.76 31.50 12.51
N ILE A 406 16.11 31.41 11.22
CA ILE A 406 15.27 31.88 10.12
C ILE A 406 14.35 30.77 9.63
N ASN A 407 14.94 29.64 9.25
CA ASN A 407 14.25 28.58 8.54
C ASN A 407 14.70 27.20 9.06
N CYS A 408 13.83 26.22 8.87
CA CYS A 408 14.18 24.80 9.03
C CYS A 408 13.72 24.01 7.81
N THR A 409 14.41 22.94 7.44
CA THR A 409 13.94 22.06 6.36
C THR A 409 12.63 21.39 6.73
N ASN A 410 11.73 21.22 5.77
CA ASN A 410 10.46 20.53 5.97
C ASN A 410 10.66 19.10 6.47
N MET A 411 9.89 18.72 7.49
CA MET A 411 10.09 17.48 8.21
C MET A 411 9.40 16.31 7.50
N THR A 412 10.02 15.83 6.43
CA THR A 412 9.60 14.67 5.63
C THR A 412 10.81 13.81 5.27
N LEU A 413 10.61 12.51 5.07
CA LEU A 413 11.68 11.58 4.68
C LEU A 413 12.28 11.95 3.31
N ILE A 414 11.50 12.57 2.42
CA ILE A 414 11.97 13.09 1.13
C ILE A 414 13.02 14.18 1.34
N ASN A 415 12.70 15.20 2.14
CA ASN A 415 13.64 16.27 2.45
C ASN A 415 14.82 15.78 3.28
N LEU A 416 14.60 14.85 4.22
CA LEU A 416 15.68 14.22 5.00
C LEU A 416 16.69 13.50 4.09
N THR A 417 16.21 12.81 3.06
CA THR A 417 17.08 12.17 2.06
C THR A 417 17.92 13.21 1.32
N LEU A 418 17.38 14.40 1.03
CA LEU A 418 18.13 15.49 0.40
C LEU A 418 19.13 16.15 1.38
N VAL A 419 18.80 16.24 2.67
CA VAL A 419 19.73 16.70 3.71
C VAL A 419 20.93 15.76 3.83
N TRP A 420 20.72 14.45 3.81
CA TRP A 420 21.80 13.47 3.91
C TRP A 420 22.64 13.31 2.65
N PHE A 421 22.00 13.33 1.48
CA PHE A 421 22.65 12.93 0.22
C PHE A 421 22.84 14.08 -0.77
N GLY A 422 22.47 15.31 -0.39
CA GLY A 422 22.54 16.51 -1.20
C GLY A 422 21.45 16.60 -2.29
N PRO A 423 21.46 17.71 -3.07
CA PRO A 423 20.52 17.96 -4.15
C PRO A 423 20.58 16.89 -5.25
N ARG A 424 19.42 16.44 -5.73
CA ARG A 424 19.35 15.34 -6.71
C ARG A 424 18.26 15.55 -7.73
N ARG A 425 18.48 15.00 -8.93
CA ARG A 425 17.43 14.89 -9.94
C ARG A 425 16.32 13.98 -9.41
N GLU A 426 15.08 14.32 -9.74
CA GLU A 426 13.87 13.69 -9.21
C GLU A 426 13.82 12.15 -9.37
N ASP A 427 14.19 11.59 -10.53
CA ASP A 427 14.25 10.13 -10.73
C ASP A 427 15.29 9.44 -9.85
N LYS A 428 16.43 10.11 -9.58
CA LYS A 428 17.48 9.60 -8.70
C LYS A 428 17.03 9.67 -7.25
N LEU A 429 16.34 10.73 -6.84
CA LEU A 429 15.76 10.87 -5.51
C LEU A 429 14.71 9.77 -5.26
N CYS A 430 13.76 9.61 -6.18
CA CYS A 430 12.72 8.58 -6.11
C CYS A 430 13.35 7.18 -5.94
N ARG A 431 14.27 6.79 -6.84
CA ARG A 431 14.95 5.49 -6.75
C ARG A 431 15.75 5.31 -5.45
N LEU A 432 16.35 6.37 -4.93
CA LEU A 432 17.10 6.30 -3.67
C LEU A 432 16.16 6.00 -2.49
N ILE A 433 15.03 6.72 -2.39
CA ILE A 433 14.02 6.49 -1.36
C ILE A 433 13.47 5.06 -1.45
N LEU A 434 13.13 4.58 -2.65
CA LEU A 434 12.64 3.22 -2.87
C LEU A 434 13.67 2.15 -2.49
N ARG A 435 14.96 2.37 -2.78
CA ARG A 435 16.04 1.47 -2.36
C ARG A 435 16.22 1.44 -0.84
N ILE A 436 16.16 2.60 -0.19
CA ILE A 436 16.20 2.69 1.28
C ILE A 436 15.01 1.91 1.86
N GLN A 437 13.80 2.14 1.35
CA GLN A 437 12.60 1.44 1.79
C GLN A 437 12.72 -0.07 1.61
N PHE A 438 13.18 -0.55 0.44
CA PHE A 438 13.38 -1.97 0.20
C PHE A 438 14.42 -2.56 1.14
N GLY A 439 15.56 -1.89 1.33
CA GLY A 439 16.61 -2.32 2.25
C GLY A 439 16.13 -2.41 3.70
N VAL A 440 15.43 -1.38 4.19
CA VAL A 440 14.82 -1.38 5.53
C VAL A 440 13.78 -2.50 5.66
N GLY A 441 12.97 -2.73 4.62
CA GLY A 441 11.96 -3.81 4.63
C GLY A 441 12.58 -5.20 4.69
N ILE A 442 13.63 -5.47 3.92
CA ILE A 442 14.36 -6.75 4.00
C ILE A 442 15.00 -6.93 5.39
N LEU A 443 15.63 -5.89 5.93
CA LEU A 443 16.17 -5.92 7.29
C LEU A 443 15.08 -6.17 8.34
N ALA A 444 13.89 -5.58 8.16
CA ALA A 444 12.75 -5.79 9.04
C ALA A 444 12.22 -7.23 8.99
N LEU A 445 12.18 -7.86 7.81
CA LEU A 445 11.83 -9.28 7.67
C LEU A 445 12.87 -10.18 8.32
N ILE A 446 14.16 -9.94 8.07
CA ILE A 446 15.25 -10.69 8.72
C ILE A 446 15.15 -10.54 10.24
N ALA A 447 14.99 -9.31 10.73
CA ALA A 447 14.82 -9.02 12.14
C ALA A 447 13.58 -9.71 12.72
N ARG A 448 12.46 -9.79 11.98
CA ARG A 448 11.25 -10.48 12.44
C ARG A 448 11.48 -11.95 12.74
N HIS A 449 12.26 -12.64 11.90
CA HIS A 449 12.57 -14.07 12.06
C HIS A 449 13.74 -14.32 13.03
N ALA A 450 14.78 -13.48 13.00
CA ALA A 450 15.93 -13.61 13.88
C ALA A 450 15.64 -13.14 15.32
N LEU A 451 15.06 -11.94 15.48
CA LEU A 451 14.72 -11.35 16.79
C LEU A 451 13.37 -11.83 17.32
N GLY A 452 12.46 -12.29 16.46
CA GLY A 452 11.19 -12.87 16.91
C GLY A 452 11.41 -14.03 17.87
N LYS A 453 12.33 -14.94 17.52
CA LYS A 453 12.78 -16.02 18.39
C LYS A 453 13.36 -15.51 19.71
N LEU A 454 14.17 -14.44 19.67
CA LEU A 454 14.82 -13.89 20.86
C LEU A 454 13.83 -13.17 21.80
N LEU A 455 12.85 -12.46 21.25
CA LEU A 455 11.90 -11.66 22.01
C LEU A 455 10.71 -12.47 22.53
N PHE A 456 10.28 -13.51 21.82
CA PHE A 456 9.07 -14.26 22.14
C PHE A 456 9.34 -15.73 22.48
N GLY A 457 10.58 -16.20 22.36
CA GLY A 457 10.98 -17.60 22.64
C GLY A 457 10.60 -18.59 21.54
N HIS A 458 9.76 -18.19 20.58
CA HIS A 458 9.34 -18.98 19.42
C HIS A 458 9.27 -18.09 18.18
N ASP A 459 9.53 -18.68 17.02
CA ASP A 459 9.24 -18.06 15.72
C ASP A 459 8.15 -18.88 15.03
N ASN A 460 7.15 -18.23 14.45
CA ASN A 460 6.07 -18.91 13.73
C ASN A 460 6.57 -19.63 12.46
N LEU A 461 7.85 -19.47 12.12
CA LEU A 461 8.49 -20.12 11.01
C LEU A 461 9.12 -21.49 11.36
N TRP A 462 9.46 -21.74 12.63
CA TRP A 462 10.15 -22.97 13.03
C TRP A 462 9.56 -23.52 14.33
N THR A 463 9.10 -24.76 14.29
CA THR A 463 8.94 -25.56 15.52
C THR A 463 10.33 -26.00 15.96
N ILE A 464 10.72 -25.63 17.18
CA ILE A 464 11.81 -26.34 17.86
C ILE A 464 11.09 -27.50 18.55
N ASP A 465 11.25 -28.69 17.98
CA ASP A 465 10.84 -29.94 18.64
C ASP A 465 11.62 -30.15 19.95
#